data_AF-A0A0G1VE16-F1
#
_entry.id   AF-A0A0G1VE16-F1
#
_cell.length_a   1.000
_cell.length_b   1.000
_cell.length_c   1.000
_cell.angle_alpha   90.00
_cell.angle_beta   90.00
_cell.angle_gamma   90.00
#
_symmetry.space_group_name_H-M   'P 1'
#
loop_
_entity.id
_entity.type
_entity.pdbx_description
1 polymer ?
#
loop_
_entity_poly.entity_id
_entity_poly.type
_entity_poly.pdbx_seq_one_letter_code
_entity_poly.pdbx_strand_id
1 'polypeptide(L)'
;MNLRKIIFLAIVILIIVMLAYLFVPQKDVEQERGADVLIMEDARVPAGAGDDIRIASAIARKYNKALGAVTVLTTGNNGSYARGSASFIDEDGGGIWFAAKREGKWTLVSEGRGATPCGLLIAQSFPSDIIPECR
;
A
#
# COMPACT_ATOMS: atom_id res chain seq x y z
N MET A 1 8.87 -58.10 27.71
CA MET A 1 9.22 -56.73 27.26
C MET A 1 9.20 -55.82 28.48
N ASN A 2 10.32 -55.15 28.81
CA ASN A 2 10.51 -54.56 30.14
C ASN A 2 9.76 -53.24 30.29
N LEU A 3 8.96 -53.09 31.35
CA LEU A 3 8.11 -51.92 31.62
C LEU A 3 8.89 -50.59 31.52
N ARG A 4 10.15 -50.57 31.97
CA ARG A 4 11.04 -49.40 31.85
C ARG A 4 11.37 -49.02 30.40
N LYS A 5 11.48 -50.01 29.50
CA LYS A 5 11.69 -49.77 28.06
C LYS A 5 10.43 -49.20 27.41
N ILE A 6 9.24 -49.63 27.87
CA ILE A 6 7.96 -49.13 27.36
C ILE A 6 7.78 -47.65 27.74
N ILE A 7 8.09 -47.29 28.99
CA ILE A 7 8.01 -45.89 29.46
C ILE A 7 8.96 -44.99 28.66
N PHE A 8 10.19 -45.44 28.44
CA PHE A 8 11.18 -44.66 27.68
C PHE A 8 10.73 -44.44 26.22
N LEU A 9 10.14 -45.46 25.60
CA LEU A 9 9.62 -45.38 24.22
C LEU A 9 8.44 -44.41 24.11
N ALA A 10 7.54 -44.40 25.10
CA ALA A 10 6.40 -43.48 25.13
C ALA A 10 6.83 -42.00 25.25
N ILE A 11 7.86 -41.71 26.07
CA ILE A 11 8.40 -40.35 26.24
C ILE A 11 9.05 -39.87 24.94
N VAL A 12 9.83 -40.72 24.28
CA VAL A 12 10.47 -40.38 23.00
C VAL A 12 9.42 -40.07 21.93
N ILE A 13 8.34 -40.85 21.85
CA ILE A 13 7.24 -40.60 20.91
C ILE A 13 6.56 -39.25 21.21
N LEU A 14 6.28 -38.94 22.48
CA LEU A 14 5.68 -37.67 22.87
C LEU A 14 6.54 -36.45 22.47
N ILE A 15 7.87 -36.56 22.66
CA ILE A 15 8.81 -35.50 22.28
C ILE A 15 8.85 -35.33 20.76
N ILE A 16 8.82 -36.42 19.99
CA ILE A 16 8.78 -36.37 18.52
C ILE A 16 7.48 -35.72 18.04
N VAL A 17 6.34 -36.06 18.63
CA VAL A 17 5.04 -35.45 18.30
C VAL A 17 5.06 -33.95 18.64
N MET A 18 5.57 -33.57 19.82
CA MET A 18 5.68 -32.16 20.22
C MET A 18 6.61 -31.37 19.30
N LEU A 19 7.77 -31.93 18.93
CA LEU A 19 8.68 -31.32 17.97
C LEU A 19 8.05 -31.19 16.57
N ALA A 20 7.30 -32.20 16.13
CA ALA A 20 6.55 -32.12 14.88
C ALA A 20 5.54 -30.98 14.93
N TYR A 21 4.82 -30.78 16.05
CA TYR A 21 3.92 -29.64 16.24
C TYR A 21 4.64 -28.27 16.17
N LEU A 22 5.87 -28.17 16.68
CA LEU A 22 6.68 -26.95 16.58
C LEU A 22 7.16 -26.67 15.14
N PHE A 23 7.22 -27.69 14.29
CA PHE A 23 7.60 -27.61 12.88
C PHE A 23 6.42 -27.71 11.93
N VAL A 24 5.16 -27.78 12.41
CA VAL A 24 3.99 -27.57 11.55
C VAL A 24 4.01 -26.09 11.16
N PRO A 25 4.33 -25.73 9.91
CA PRO A 25 4.07 -24.38 9.46
C PRO A 25 2.57 -24.16 9.63
N GLN A 26 2.17 -23.05 10.26
CA GLN A 26 0.79 -22.59 10.14
C GLN A 26 0.56 -22.40 8.64
N LYS A 27 -0.04 -23.40 7.99
CA LYS A 27 -0.66 -23.21 6.69
C LYS A 27 -1.76 -22.22 6.95
N ASP A 28 -1.56 -21.00 6.46
CA ASP A 28 -2.51 -19.92 6.61
C ASP A 28 -3.89 -20.41 6.21
N VAL A 29 -4.84 -20.09 7.08
CA VAL A 29 -6.25 -20.43 6.94
C VAL A 29 -6.70 -20.07 5.54
N GLU A 30 -7.02 -21.10 4.75
CA GLU A 30 -7.73 -20.99 3.49
C GLU A 30 -9.12 -20.41 3.79
N GLN A 31 -9.21 -19.09 3.72
CA GLN A 31 -10.45 -18.34 3.87
C GLN A 31 -11.26 -18.51 2.59
N GLU A 32 -12.04 -19.59 2.53
CA GLU A 32 -13.19 -19.67 1.65
C GLU A 32 -14.31 -18.79 2.19
N ARG A 33 -14.57 -17.66 1.53
CA ARG A 33 -15.89 -17.29 0.99
C ARG A 33 -15.86 -15.85 0.51
N GLY A 34 -16.00 -15.70 -0.81
CA GLY A 34 -15.96 -14.46 -1.56
C GLY A 34 -16.89 -13.37 -1.02
N ALA A 35 -16.27 -12.25 -0.69
CA ALA A 35 -16.62 -10.89 -1.09
C ALA A 35 -15.53 -9.99 -0.49
N ASP A 36 -14.97 -9.11 -1.32
CA ASP A 36 -14.04 -8.04 -0.95
C ASP A 36 -12.53 -8.40 -0.88
N VAL A 37 -11.90 -8.22 -2.06
CA VAL A 37 -10.51 -7.77 -2.29
C VAL A 37 -9.35 -8.67 -1.81
N LEU A 38 -8.94 -9.57 -2.72
CA LEU A 38 -7.56 -10.04 -2.86
C LEU A 38 -6.87 -9.21 -3.95
N ILE A 39 -5.81 -8.46 -3.64
CA ILE A 39 -4.48 -8.48 -4.32
C ILE A 39 -3.49 -7.67 -3.44
N MET A 40 -2.64 -8.36 -2.69
CA MET A 40 -1.28 -7.90 -2.40
C MET A 40 -0.33 -9.03 -2.77
N GLU A 41 -0.09 -9.18 -4.07
CA GLU A 41 1.18 -9.68 -4.60
C GLU A 41 1.34 -9.06 -5.99
N ASP A 42 2.40 -8.27 -6.14
CA ASP A 42 2.71 -7.35 -7.26
C ASP A 42 1.86 -6.06 -7.34
N ALA A 43 2.56 -4.94 -7.45
CA ALA A 43 2.08 -3.57 -7.28
C ALA A 43 1.27 -3.06 -8.48
N ARG A 44 0.28 -3.83 -8.94
CA ARG A 44 -0.61 -3.44 -10.03
C ARG A 44 -1.99 -3.15 -9.48
N VAL A 45 -2.24 -1.86 -9.24
CA VAL A 45 -3.57 -1.33 -8.90
C VAL A 45 -4.61 -1.87 -9.89
N PRO A 46 -5.72 -2.47 -9.42
CA PRO A 46 -6.70 -3.08 -10.31
C PRO A 46 -7.27 -2.04 -11.28
N ALA A 47 -7.62 -2.47 -12.49
CA ALA A 47 -8.09 -1.57 -13.55
C ALA A 47 -9.38 -0.79 -13.19
N GLY A 48 -10.14 -1.26 -12.20
CA GLY A 48 -11.32 -0.57 -11.66
C GLY A 48 -11.08 0.22 -10.37
N ALA A 49 -9.85 0.30 -9.86
CA ALA A 49 -9.58 1.08 -8.66
C ALA A 49 -9.81 2.57 -8.91
N GLY A 50 -10.38 3.25 -7.91
CA GLY A 50 -10.54 4.69 -7.90
C GLY A 50 -9.20 5.41 -8.10
N ASP A 51 -9.28 6.64 -8.61
CA ASP A 51 -8.11 7.48 -8.90
C ASP A 51 -7.21 7.66 -7.67
N ASP A 52 -7.80 7.76 -6.48
CA ASP A 52 -7.08 7.91 -5.20
C ASP A 52 -6.15 6.73 -4.91
N ILE A 53 -6.58 5.49 -5.16
CA ILE A 53 -5.76 4.30 -4.99
C ILE A 53 -4.61 4.28 -6.01
N ARG A 54 -4.87 4.73 -7.24
CA ARG A 54 -3.85 4.82 -8.29
C ARG A 54 -2.77 5.83 -7.92
N ILE A 55 -3.18 7.00 -7.43
CA ILE A 55 -2.29 8.07 -6.97
C ILE A 55 -1.52 7.62 -5.72
N ALA A 56 -2.19 7.03 -4.73
CA ALA A 56 -1.54 6.46 -3.54
C ALA A 56 -0.48 5.42 -3.91
N SER A 57 -0.76 4.55 -4.90
CA SER A 57 0.25 3.60 -5.38
C SER A 57 1.44 4.26 -6.06
N ALA A 58 1.23 5.38 -6.77
CA ALA A 58 2.32 6.11 -7.40
C ALA A 58 3.24 6.74 -6.34
N ILE A 59 2.65 7.27 -5.26
CA ILE A 59 3.39 7.81 -4.12
C ILE A 59 4.14 6.67 -3.40
N ALA A 60 3.44 5.60 -3.03
CA ALA A 60 4.02 4.45 -2.34
C ALA A 60 5.22 3.85 -3.09
N ARG A 61 5.10 3.65 -4.40
CA ARG A 61 6.21 3.15 -5.25
C ARG A 61 7.42 4.07 -5.22
N LYS A 62 7.21 5.39 -5.30
CA LYS A 62 8.33 6.33 -5.35
C LYS A 62 9.08 6.40 -4.02
N TYR A 63 8.36 6.34 -2.90
CA TYR A 63 8.95 6.38 -1.56
C TYR A 63 9.37 5.00 -1.04
N ASN A 64 9.21 3.93 -1.84
CA ASN A 64 9.45 2.56 -1.44
C ASN A 64 8.73 2.18 -0.14
N LYS A 65 7.49 2.65 0.00
CA LYS A 65 6.60 2.39 1.14
C LYS A 65 5.54 1.38 0.73
N ALA A 66 5.01 0.63 1.70
CA ALA A 66 3.83 -0.19 1.48
C ALA A 66 2.62 0.72 1.16
N LEU A 67 1.71 0.28 0.29
CA LEU A 67 0.51 1.06 -0.04
C LEU A 67 -0.32 1.41 1.21
N GLY A 68 -0.44 0.46 2.15
CA GLY A 68 -1.13 0.68 3.43
C GLY A 68 -0.42 1.64 4.38
N ALA A 69 0.84 2.01 4.11
CA ALA A 69 1.58 3.01 4.89
C ALA A 69 1.40 4.44 4.34
N VAL A 70 0.70 4.62 3.22
CA VAL A 70 0.45 5.92 2.59
C VAL A 70 -1.03 6.26 2.69
N THR A 71 -1.34 7.35 3.38
CA THR A 71 -2.70 7.92 3.39
C THR A 71 -2.76 9.07 2.42
N VAL A 72 -3.71 9.03 1.48
CA VAL A 72 -3.94 10.09 0.48
C VAL A 72 -5.33 10.68 0.68
N LEU A 73 -5.41 12.01 0.71
CA LEU A 73 -6.66 12.76 0.69
C LEU A 73 -6.70 13.63 -0.57
N THR A 74 -7.58 13.30 -1.49
CA THR A 74 -7.81 14.09 -2.71
C THR A 74 -8.74 15.26 -2.39
N THR A 75 -8.29 16.49 -2.66
CA THR A 75 -9.07 17.72 -2.41
C THR A 75 -9.58 18.37 -3.69
N GLY A 76 -9.00 18.03 -4.84
CA GLY A 76 -9.52 18.41 -6.15
C GLY A 76 -9.13 17.38 -7.20
N ASN A 77 -10.08 17.00 -8.05
CA ASN A 77 -9.86 16.11 -9.18
C ASN A 77 -10.88 16.45 -10.28
N ASN A 78 -10.40 16.72 -11.50
CA ASN A 78 -11.25 16.97 -12.67
C ASN A 78 -11.12 15.89 -13.76
N GLY A 79 -10.61 14.71 -13.40
CA GLY A 79 -10.37 13.58 -14.28
C GLY A 79 -9.06 13.64 -15.08
N SER A 80 -8.47 14.84 -15.23
CA SER A 80 -7.19 15.04 -15.91
C SER A 80 -6.08 15.52 -14.98
N TYR A 81 -6.44 16.25 -13.93
CA TYR A 81 -5.54 16.78 -12.92
C TYR A 81 -6.14 16.54 -11.54
N ALA A 82 -5.27 16.25 -10.58
CA ALA A 82 -5.66 16.04 -9.20
C ALA A 82 -4.66 16.69 -8.24
N ARG A 83 -5.15 17.08 -7.08
CA ARG A 83 -4.37 17.58 -5.95
C ARG A 83 -4.89 17.02 -4.64
N GLY A 84 -4.01 17.01 -3.65
CA GLY A 84 -4.38 16.55 -2.33
C GLY A 84 -3.26 16.65 -1.32
N SER A 85 -3.48 16.03 -0.17
CA SER A 85 -2.43 15.79 0.82
C SER A 85 -2.11 14.31 0.89
N ALA A 86 -0.86 14.01 1.22
CA ALA A 86 -0.40 12.66 1.53
C ALA A 86 0.36 12.68 2.85
N SER A 87 0.17 11.66 3.67
CA SER A 87 0.92 11.43 4.90
C SER A 87 1.35 9.97 4.98
N PHE A 88 2.46 9.74 5.69
CA PHE A 88 3.00 8.40 5.93
C PHE A 88 2.79 8.03 7.40
N ILE A 89 2.43 6.78 7.67
CA ILE A 89 2.16 6.32 9.05
C ILE A 89 3.39 6.47 9.96
N ASP A 90 4.59 6.38 9.40
CA ASP A 90 5.87 6.39 10.11
C ASP A 90 6.62 7.74 10.01
N GLU A 91 6.00 8.79 9.48
CA GLU A 91 6.62 10.12 9.35
C GLU A 91 5.73 11.21 9.98
N ASP A 92 6.34 12.04 10.82
CA ASP A 92 5.69 13.24 11.35
C ASP A 92 5.63 14.31 10.25
N GLY A 93 4.54 14.32 9.49
CA GLY A 93 4.30 15.34 8.48
C GLY A 93 3.45 14.84 7.30
N GLY A 94 2.79 15.80 6.64
CA GLY A 94 2.08 15.59 5.40
C GLY A 94 2.55 16.58 4.32
N GLY A 95 2.45 16.17 3.06
CA GLY A 95 2.80 16.99 1.91
C GLY A 95 1.62 17.21 0.96
N ILE A 96 1.57 18.37 0.30
CA ILE A 96 0.62 18.60 -0.80
C ILE A 96 1.15 17.98 -2.09
N TRP A 97 0.43 17.01 -2.65
CA TRP A 97 0.79 16.42 -3.93
C TRP A 97 -0.06 17.00 -5.07
N PHE A 98 0.51 16.95 -6.27
CA PHE A 98 -0.13 17.28 -7.53
C PHE A 98 0.12 16.15 -8.52
N ALA A 99 -0.94 15.70 -9.19
CA ALA A 99 -0.87 14.63 -10.17
C ALA A 99 -1.58 15.03 -11.46
N ALA A 100 -1.05 14.55 -12.58
CA ALA A 100 -1.64 14.74 -13.90
C ALA A 100 -1.84 13.38 -14.57
N LYS A 101 -2.98 13.21 -15.22
CA LYS A 101 -3.29 12.02 -16.02
C LYS A 101 -2.71 12.22 -17.41
N ARG A 102 -1.84 11.30 -17.83
CA ARG A 102 -1.19 11.27 -19.14
C ARG A 102 -1.33 9.86 -19.69
N GLU A 103 -1.82 9.72 -20.92
CA GLU A 103 -2.06 8.41 -21.55
C GLU A 103 -2.90 7.45 -20.68
N GLY A 104 -3.89 8.01 -19.97
CA GLY A 104 -4.75 7.25 -19.05
C GLY A 104 -4.11 6.85 -17.72
N LYS A 105 -2.85 7.23 -17.46
CA LYS A 105 -2.11 6.93 -16.23
C LYS A 105 -1.86 8.19 -15.40
N TRP A 106 -2.09 8.09 -14.09
CA TRP A 106 -1.74 9.16 -13.15
C TRP A 106 -0.24 9.20 -12.94
N THR A 107 0.33 10.39 -13.13
CA THR A 107 1.74 10.70 -12.91
C THR A 107 1.84 11.79 -11.87
N LEU A 108 2.70 11.60 -10.86
CA LEU A 108 2.99 12.63 -9.87
C LEU A 108 3.84 13.73 -10.49
N VAL A 109 3.40 14.97 -10.32
CA VAL A 109 4.09 16.17 -10.78
C VAL A 109 4.83 16.84 -9.62
N SER A 110 4.22 16.85 -8.44
CA SER A 110 4.86 17.29 -7.20
C SER A 110 4.32 16.51 -6.01
N GLU A 111 5.13 16.39 -4.96
CA GLU A 111 4.92 15.45 -3.85
C GLU A 111 4.96 16.11 -2.48
N GLY A 112 4.93 17.44 -2.45
CA GLY A 112 4.60 18.15 -1.22
C GLY A 112 5.63 18.08 -0.11
N ARG A 113 6.81 17.48 -0.34
CA ARG A 113 7.99 17.73 0.48
C ARG A 113 8.49 19.15 0.18
N GLY A 114 7.79 20.13 0.74
CA GLY A 114 8.07 21.56 0.58
C GLY A 114 7.08 22.31 -0.30
N ALA A 115 7.32 23.62 -0.45
CA ALA A 115 6.51 24.48 -1.29
C ALA A 115 6.66 24.09 -2.77
N THR A 116 5.55 23.79 -3.43
CA THR A 116 5.55 23.53 -4.88
C THR A 116 5.47 24.88 -5.61
N PRO A 117 6.48 25.26 -6.41
CA PRO A 117 6.46 26.55 -7.10
C PRO A 117 5.39 26.56 -8.19
N CYS A 118 4.59 27.63 -8.23
CA CYS A 118 3.51 27.78 -9.21
C CYS A 118 4.01 27.71 -10.67
N GLY A 119 5.21 28.19 -10.96
CA GLY A 119 5.81 28.08 -12.29
C GLY A 119 5.93 26.63 -12.80
N LEU A 120 6.19 25.66 -11.91
CA LEU A 120 6.22 24.24 -12.27
C LEU A 120 4.82 23.75 -12.65
N LEU A 121 3.81 24.10 -11.86
CA LEU A 121 2.43 23.65 -12.08
C LEU A 121 1.84 24.28 -13.35
N ILE A 122 2.10 25.56 -13.59
CA ILE A 122 1.70 26.28 -14.81
C ILE A 122 2.40 25.67 -16.04
N ALA A 123 3.70 25.37 -15.97
CA ALA A 123 4.42 24.71 -17.06
C ALA A 123 3.89 23.30 -17.38
N GLN A 124 3.21 22.66 -16.41
CA GLN A 124 2.53 21.37 -16.58
C GLN A 124 1.04 21.52 -16.94
N SER A 125 0.60 22.74 -17.27
CA SER A 125 -0.76 23.09 -17.68
C SER A 125 -1.83 22.77 -16.63
N PHE A 126 -1.49 22.88 -15.34
CA PHE A 126 -2.49 22.74 -14.28
C PHE A 126 -3.53 23.87 -14.38
N PRO A 127 -4.83 23.53 -14.42
CA PRO A 127 -5.88 24.52 -14.55
C PRO A 127 -6.15 25.21 -13.20
N SER A 128 -6.63 26.46 -13.26
CA SER A 128 -6.76 27.32 -12.09
C SER A 128 -7.83 26.89 -11.08
N ASP A 129 -8.73 25.98 -11.45
CA ASP A 129 -9.66 25.28 -10.56
C ASP A 129 -8.95 24.27 -9.65
N ILE A 130 -7.82 23.70 -10.11
CA ILE A 130 -6.97 22.79 -9.32
C ILE A 130 -5.92 23.58 -8.53
N ILE A 131 -5.37 24.65 -9.09
CA ILE A 131 -4.35 25.49 -8.43
C ILE A 131 -4.82 26.94 -8.26
N PRO A 132 -5.90 27.20 -7.50
CA PRO A 132 -6.42 28.56 -7.32
C PRO A 132 -5.42 29.53 -6.68
N GLU A 133 -4.46 29.00 -5.92
CA GLU A 133 -3.39 29.76 -5.26
C GLU A 133 -2.29 30.26 -6.21
N CYS A 134 -2.25 29.75 -7.45
CA CYS A 134 -1.20 30.06 -8.42
C CYS A 134 -1.64 31.05 -9.52
N ARG A 135 -2.70 31.81 -9.25
CA ARG A 135 -3.19 32.88 -10.13
C ARG A 135 -2.39 34.17 -9.97
#